data_AF-A0A359KCT6-F1
#
_entry.id   AF-A0A359KCT6-F1
#
_cell.length_a   1.000
_cell.length_b   1.000
_cell.length_c   1.000
_cell.angle_alpha   90.00
_cell.angle_beta   90.00
_cell.angle_gamma   90.00
#
_symmetry.space_group_name_H-M   'P 1'
#
loop_
_entity.id
_entity.type
_entity.pdbx_description
1 polymer ?
#
loop_
_entity_poly.entity_id
_entity_poly.type
_entity_poly.pdbx_seq_one_letter_code
_entity_poly.pdbx_strand_id
1 'polypeptide(L)'
;MMLADAIRSETWRLLQNRTAVFWSIVFVPVISLVLAIGGFLFLQSKMDGAMQTLPPELKLNASAVDLGQSLVDAAGGLAHPGVLAFLLIGAATVFAGDYRWETWRLITARNNRPNLIMGKVGAVKLMALTGLALLLIASMGADVAKGLIFGRSFTF
;
A
#
# COMPACT_ATOMS: atom_id res chain seq x y z
N MET A 1 25.28 0.66 -18.64
CA MET A 1 24.35 1.80 -18.49
C MET A 1 22.94 1.53 -19.06
N MET A 2 22.80 0.79 -20.17
CA MET A 2 21.48 0.56 -20.82
C MET A 2 20.37 -0.10 -19.97
N LEU A 3 20.71 -0.92 -18.97
CA LEU A 3 19.71 -1.54 -18.09
C LEU A 3 19.11 -0.53 -17.09
N ALA A 4 19.96 0.29 -16.47
CA ALA A 4 19.52 1.31 -15.53
C ALA A 4 18.63 2.35 -16.25
N ASP A 5 19.00 2.71 -17.48
CA ASP A 5 18.20 3.60 -18.33
C ASP A 5 16.86 2.98 -18.72
N ALA A 6 16.83 1.67 -19.02
CA ALA A 6 15.59 0.94 -19.26
C ALA A 6 14.65 0.98 -18.05
N ILE A 7 15.17 0.69 -16.85
CA ILE A 7 14.38 0.77 -15.61
C ILE A 7 13.86 2.19 -15.41
N ARG A 8 14.74 3.21 -15.51
CA ARG A 8 14.38 4.61 -15.30
C ARG A 8 13.30 5.07 -16.29
N SER A 9 13.40 4.69 -17.55
CA SER A 9 12.41 5.04 -18.58
C SER A 9 11.05 4.40 -18.30
N GLU A 10 10.99 3.13 -17.90
CA GLU A 10 9.74 2.45 -17.58
C GLU A 10 9.11 3.00 -16.30
N THR A 11 9.93 3.27 -15.27
CA THR A 11 9.46 3.95 -14.05
C THR A 11 8.91 5.33 -14.38
N TRP A 12 9.57 6.11 -15.23
CA TRP A 12 9.08 7.42 -15.65
C TRP A 12 7.73 7.33 -16.36
N ARG A 13 7.57 6.37 -17.29
CA ARG A 13 6.30 6.13 -17.98
C ARG A 13 5.18 5.75 -17.01
N LEU A 14 5.47 4.88 -16.04
CA LEU A 14 4.53 4.51 -14.99
C LEU A 14 4.11 5.75 -14.17
N LEU A 15 5.06 6.56 -13.71
CA LEU A 15 4.79 7.76 -12.92
C LEU A 15 3.93 8.79 -13.67
N GLN A 16 4.08 8.87 -15.00
CA GLN A 16 3.26 9.76 -15.82
C GLN A 16 1.82 9.23 -15.99
N ASN A 17 1.61 7.92 -15.87
CA ASN A 17 0.27 7.33 -15.86
C ASN A 17 -0.37 7.46 -14.47
N ARG A 18 -0.89 8.66 -14.17
CA ARG A 18 -1.51 9.01 -12.88
C ARG A 18 -2.61 8.03 -12.45
N THR A 19 -3.40 7.56 -13.40
CA THR A 19 -4.48 6.60 -13.13
C THR A 19 -3.92 5.26 -12.67
N ALA A 20 -2.92 4.73 -13.37
CA ALA A 20 -2.26 3.49 -12.95
C ALA A 20 -1.60 3.65 -11.57
N VAL A 21 -0.85 4.74 -11.35
CA VAL A 21 -0.20 5.03 -10.07
C VAL A 21 -1.22 5.12 -8.93
N PHE A 22 -2.32 5.85 -9.15
CA PHE A 22 -3.36 5.98 -8.14
C PHE A 22 -3.93 4.61 -7.77
N TRP A 23 -4.39 3.83 -8.75
CA TRP A 23 -5.05 2.56 -8.48
C TRP A 23 -4.09 1.50 -7.94
N SER A 24 -2.83 1.44 -8.40
CA SER A 24 -1.91 0.38 -8.00
C SER A 24 -1.12 0.68 -6.72
N ILE A 25 -0.79 1.95 -6.46
CA ILE A 25 0.10 2.35 -5.36
C ILE A 25 -0.65 3.08 -4.26
N VAL A 26 -1.53 4.02 -4.59
CA VAL A 26 -2.05 5.00 -3.62
C VAL A 26 -3.39 4.57 -3.02
N PHE A 27 -4.27 3.98 -3.84
CA PHE A 27 -5.66 3.73 -3.47
C PHE A 27 -5.77 2.85 -2.23
N VAL A 28 -5.06 1.71 -2.21
CA VAL A 28 -5.17 0.74 -1.11
C VAL A 28 -4.69 1.32 0.23
N PRO A 29 -3.46 1.88 0.36
CA PRO A 29 -3.04 2.53 1.60
C PRO A 29 -4.03 3.59 2.10
N VAL A 30 -4.51 4.45 1.21
CA VAL A 30 -5.41 5.56 1.58
C VAL A 30 -6.76 5.04 2.05
N ILE A 31 -7.39 4.13 1.30
CA ILE A 31 -8.71 3.61 1.68
C ILE A 31 -8.62 2.76 2.94
N SER A 32 -7.56 1.97 3.10
CA SER A 32 -7.32 1.19 4.32
C SER A 32 -7.20 2.09 5.54
N LEU A 33 -6.45 3.20 5.45
CA LEU A 33 -6.34 4.17 6.53
C LEU A 33 -7.69 4.82 6.87
N VAL A 34 -8.42 5.28 5.85
CA VAL A 34 -9.74 5.91 6.03
C VAL A 34 -10.72 4.94 6.70
N LEU A 35 -10.76 3.68 6.24
CA LEU A 35 -11.63 2.66 6.82
C LEU A 35 -11.22 2.30 8.24
N ALA A 36 -9.92 2.23 8.55
CA ALA A 36 -9.44 1.97 9.90
C ALA A 36 -9.88 3.09 10.87
N ILE A 37 -9.62 4.35 10.51
CA ILE A 37 -10.02 5.51 11.33
C ILE A 37 -11.54 5.55 11.52
N GLY A 38 -12.31 5.41 10.43
CA GLY A 38 -13.77 5.37 10.49
C GLY A 38 -14.29 4.24 11.37
N GLY A 39 -13.67 3.05 11.29
CA GLY A 39 -13.97 1.91 12.14
C GLY A 39 -13.69 2.18 13.62
N PHE A 40 -12.56 2.83 13.95
CA PHE A 40 -12.23 3.19 15.33
C PHE A 40 -13.21 4.21 15.93
N LEU A 41 -13.57 5.24 15.16
CA LEU A 41 -14.57 6.24 15.59
C LEU A 41 -15.95 5.60 15.80
N PHE A 42 -16.34 4.70 14.91
CA PHE A 42 -17.59 3.95 15.06
C PHE A 42 -17.56 3.08 16.32
N LEU A 43 -16.47 2.34 16.56
CA LEU A 43 -16.29 1.53 17.76
C LEU A 43 -16.33 2.38 19.03
N GLN A 44 -15.64 3.52 19.07
CA GLN A 44 -15.68 4.45 20.20
C GLN A 44 -17.12 4.88 20.51
N SER A 45 -17.88 5.31 19.49
CA SER A 45 -19.27 5.74 19.67
C SER A 45 -20.19 4.65 20.26
N LYS A 46 -19.93 3.37 19.93
CA LYS A 46 -20.67 2.23 20.46
C LYS A 46 -20.22 1.86 21.87
N MET A 47 -18.93 1.94 22.14
CA MET A 47 -18.36 1.70 23.47
C MET A 47 -18.85 2.73 24.49
N ASP A 48 -18.93 4.01 24.14
CA ASP A 48 -19.43 5.05 25.05
C ASP A 48 -20.89 4.81 25.47
N GLY A 49 -21.73 4.32 24.54
CA GLY A 49 -23.10 3.90 24.85
C GLY A 49 -23.17 2.61 25.67
N ALA A 50 -22.31 1.63 25.38
CA ALA A 50 -22.29 0.35 26.08
C ALA A 50 -21.69 0.43 27.49
N MET A 51 -20.69 1.30 27.72
CA MET A 51 -20.04 1.49 29.03
C MET A 51 -20.99 1.97 30.11
N GLN A 52 -22.13 2.60 29.76
CA GLN A 52 -23.18 2.95 30.72
C GLN A 52 -23.94 1.73 31.25
N THR A 53 -23.88 0.60 30.55
CA THR A 53 -24.63 -0.64 30.85
C THR A 53 -23.75 -1.80 31.31
N LEU A 54 -22.42 -1.65 31.26
CA LEU A 54 -21.48 -2.74 31.57
C LEU A 54 -21.09 -2.77 33.06
N PRO A 55 -21.09 -3.96 33.70
CA PRO A 55 -20.58 -4.16 35.05
C PRO A 55 -19.12 -3.69 35.18
N PRO A 56 -18.70 -3.17 36.37
CA PRO A 56 -17.35 -2.65 36.58
C PRO A 56 -16.23 -3.64 36.27
N GLU A 57 -16.50 -4.94 36.41
CA GLU A 57 -15.57 -6.05 36.18
C GLU A 57 -15.24 -6.29 34.69
N LEU A 58 -16.12 -5.83 33.78
CA LEU A 58 -15.94 -5.94 32.32
C LEU A 58 -15.33 -4.69 31.69
N LYS A 59 -14.91 -3.72 32.51
CA LYS A 59 -14.14 -2.56 32.04
C LYS A 59 -12.76 -3.05 31.62
N LEU A 60 -12.66 -3.44 30.35
CA LEU A 60 -11.41 -3.86 29.72
C LEU A 60 -10.34 -2.79 29.96
N ASN A 61 -9.26 -3.18 30.63
CA ASN A 61 -8.08 -2.33 30.72
C ASN A 61 -7.58 -2.03 29.30
N ALA A 62 -7.41 -0.75 29.01
CA ALA A 62 -6.90 -0.29 27.74
C ALA A 62 -5.46 -0.77 27.58
N SER A 63 -5.27 -1.90 26.87
CA SER A 63 -3.94 -2.41 26.55
C SER A 63 -3.22 -1.43 25.63
N ALA A 64 -1.92 -1.26 25.87
CA ALA A 64 -1.06 -0.43 25.04
C ALA A 64 -1.07 -0.91 23.58
N VAL A 65 -0.88 0.02 22.65
CA VAL A 65 -0.73 -0.27 21.22
C VAL A 65 0.74 -0.58 20.96
N ASP A 66 1.02 -1.84 20.61
CA ASP A 66 2.34 -2.30 20.20
C ASP A 66 2.60 -1.96 18.74
N LEU A 67 3.47 -0.98 18.51
CA LEU A 67 3.83 -0.48 17.18
C LEU A 67 4.79 -1.43 16.45
N GLY A 68 5.60 -2.20 17.19
CA GLY A 68 6.53 -3.17 16.62
C GLY A 68 5.79 -4.34 16.00
N GLN A 69 4.89 -4.96 16.78
CA GLN A 69 4.04 -6.05 16.29
C GLN A 69 3.13 -5.60 15.14
N SER A 70 2.53 -4.40 15.26
CA SER A 70 1.64 -3.90 14.21
C SER A 70 2.36 -3.67 12.88
N LEU A 71 3.63 -3.24 12.90
CA LEU A 71 4.42 -3.09 11.68
C LEU A 71 4.69 -4.44 11.00
N VAL A 72 4.97 -5.49 11.80
CA VAL A 72 5.16 -6.86 11.30
C VAL A 72 3.88 -7.40 10.68
N ASP A 73 2.75 -7.21 11.36
CA ASP A 73 1.43 -7.61 10.87
C ASP A 73 1.07 -6.90 9.56
N ALA A 74 1.35 -5.59 9.48
CA ALA A 74 1.14 -4.78 8.27
C ALA A 74 2.03 -5.23 7.10
N ALA A 75 3.28 -5.62 7.37
CA ALA A 75 4.17 -6.18 6.35
C ALA A 75 3.63 -7.50 5.80
N GLY A 76 3.06 -8.35 6.66
CA GLY A 76 2.32 -9.56 6.25
C GLY A 76 1.11 -9.26 5.38
N GLY A 77 0.47 -8.10 5.60
CA GLY A 77 -0.67 -7.62 4.82
C GLY A 77 -0.40 -7.41 3.33
N LEU A 78 0.86 -7.31 2.87
CA LEU A 78 1.19 -7.23 1.45
C LEU A 78 0.73 -8.47 0.66
N ALA A 79 0.72 -9.64 1.31
CA ALA A 79 0.25 -10.89 0.70
C ALA A 79 -1.27 -10.96 0.57
N HIS A 80 -2.01 -9.96 1.07
CA HIS A 80 -3.46 -9.93 0.99
C HIS A 80 -3.91 -9.88 -0.49
N PRO A 81 -4.81 -10.77 -0.94
CA PRO A 81 -5.22 -10.85 -2.34
C PRO A 81 -5.77 -9.52 -2.89
N GLY A 82 -6.46 -8.75 -2.05
CA GLY A 82 -6.95 -7.42 -2.43
C GLY A 82 -5.82 -6.45 -2.76
N VAL A 83 -4.76 -6.40 -1.94
CA VAL A 83 -3.59 -5.55 -2.18
C VAL A 83 -2.90 -5.97 -3.47
N LEU A 84 -2.68 -7.28 -3.64
CA LEU A 84 -2.05 -7.86 -4.82
C LEU A 84 -2.84 -7.56 -6.11
N ALA A 85 -4.18 -7.59 -6.06
CA ALA A 85 -5.01 -7.27 -7.22
C ALA A 85 -4.75 -5.85 -7.74
N PHE A 86 -4.66 -4.86 -6.85
CA PHE A 86 -4.34 -3.48 -7.25
C PHE A 86 -2.91 -3.33 -7.77
N LEU A 87 -1.94 -3.99 -7.14
CA LEU A 87 -0.56 -4.04 -7.67
C LEU A 87 -0.50 -4.67 -9.07
N LEU A 88 -1.30 -5.71 -9.32
CA LEU A 88 -1.38 -6.38 -10.62
C LEU A 88 -1.98 -5.49 -11.71
N ILE A 89 -2.90 -4.57 -11.37
CA ILE A 89 -3.36 -3.55 -12.34
C ILE A 89 -2.16 -2.72 -12.81
N GLY A 90 -1.32 -2.26 -11.89
CA GLY A 90 -0.09 -1.53 -12.23
C GLY A 90 0.86 -2.35 -13.10
N ALA A 91 1.11 -3.61 -12.72
CA ALA A 91 1.97 -4.50 -13.48
C ALA A 91 1.43 -4.73 -14.91
N ALA A 92 0.13 -5.01 -15.05
CA ALA A 92 -0.52 -5.18 -16.34
C ALA A 92 -0.38 -3.93 -17.21
N THR A 93 -0.50 -2.72 -16.65
CA THR A 93 -0.32 -1.48 -17.42
C THR A 93 1.10 -1.31 -17.96
N VAL A 94 2.12 -1.68 -17.18
CA VAL A 94 3.54 -1.61 -17.60
C VAL A 94 3.84 -2.59 -18.75
N PHE A 95 3.26 -3.80 -18.70
CA PHE A 95 3.49 -4.81 -19.74
C PHE A 95 2.61 -4.62 -20.98
N ALA A 96 1.34 -4.25 -20.83
CA ALA A 96 0.40 -4.08 -21.94
C ALA A 96 0.56 -2.76 -22.70
N GLY A 97 1.15 -1.74 -22.06
CA GLY A 97 1.27 -0.39 -22.63
C GLY A 97 1.96 -0.35 -23.99
N ASP A 98 3.00 -1.17 -24.19
CA ASP A 98 3.72 -1.18 -25.48
C ASP A 98 2.98 -1.90 -26.61
N TYR A 99 2.10 -2.83 -26.27
CA TYR A 99 1.26 -3.52 -27.24
C TYR A 99 0.13 -2.63 -27.72
N ARG A 100 -0.50 -1.87 -26.81
CA ARG A 100 -1.59 -0.95 -27.13
C ARG A 100 -1.19 0.11 -28.17
N TRP A 101 0.05 0.61 -28.09
CA TRP A 101 0.54 1.71 -28.93
C TRP A 101 1.58 1.27 -29.96
N GLU A 102 1.79 -0.04 -30.12
CA GLU A 102 2.82 -0.64 -30.98
C GLU A 102 4.24 -0.08 -30.80
N THR A 103 4.54 0.55 -29.65
CA THR A 103 5.83 1.19 -29.37
C THR A 103 6.98 0.20 -29.26
N TRP A 104 6.66 -1.09 -29.09
CA TRP A 104 7.64 -2.18 -29.13
C TRP A 104 8.48 -2.17 -30.42
N ARG A 105 7.91 -1.73 -31.56
CA ARG A 105 8.63 -1.63 -32.84
C ARG A 105 9.76 -0.59 -32.79
N LEU A 106 9.55 0.50 -32.05
CA LEU A 106 10.50 1.60 -31.92
C LEU A 106 11.59 1.32 -30.87
N ILE A 107 11.22 0.60 -29.80
CA ILE A 107 12.10 0.36 -28.64
C ILE A 107 13.06 -0.82 -28.91
N THR A 108 12.60 -1.86 -29.60
CA THR A 108 13.42 -3.07 -29.88
C THR A 108 14.64 -2.76 -30.75
N ALA A 109 14.57 -1.74 -31.60
CA ALA A 109 15.71 -1.31 -32.43
C ALA A 109 16.80 -0.56 -31.64
N ARG A 110 16.50 -0.08 -30.42
CA ARG A 110 17.37 0.80 -29.63
C ARG A 110 17.98 0.15 -28.38
N ASN A 111 17.51 -1.03 -27.99
CA ASN A 111 18.03 -1.75 -26.81
C ASN A 111 17.84 -3.26 -26.99
N ASN A 112 18.68 -4.04 -26.30
CA ASN A 112 18.61 -5.50 -26.34
C ASN A 112 17.38 -6.01 -25.59
N ARG A 113 16.76 -7.09 -26.09
CA ARG A 113 15.55 -7.69 -25.51
C ARG A 113 15.64 -7.99 -24.01
N PRO A 114 16.74 -8.56 -23.48
CA PRO A 114 16.85 -8.83 -22.05
C PRO A 114 16.78 -7.57 -21.19
N ASN A 115 17.38 -6.46 -21.64
CA ASN A 115 17.36 -5.19 -20.91
C ASN A 115 15.96 -4.59 -20.87
N LEU A 116 15.17 -4.75 -21.94
CA LEU A 116 13.79 -4.27 -21.99
C LEU A 116 12.89 -5.03 -21.03
N ILE A 117 13.02 -6.36 -20.99
CA ILE A 117 12.27 -7.21 -20.05
C ILE A 117 12.67 -6.87 -18.60
N MET A 118 13.97 -6.80 -18.32
CA MET A 118 14.47 -6.44 -16.99
C MET A 118 14.10 -5.00 -16.59
N GLY A 119 13.98 -4.09 -17.55
CA GLY A 119 13.47 -2.73 -17.34
C GLY A 119 12.05 -2.73 -16.77
N LYS A 120 11.16 -3.51 -17.37
CA LYS A 120 9.77 -3.68 -16.89
C LYS A 120 9.71 -4.36 -15.53
N VAL A 121 10.45 -5.45 -15.35
CA VAL A 121 10.53 -6.16 -14.06
C VAL A 121 11.07 -5.23 -12.96
N GLY A 122 12.10 -4.45 -13.27
CA GLY A 122 12.66 -3.46 -12.35
C GLY A 122 11.64 -2.37 -11.97
N ALA A 123 10.91 -1.82 -12.95
CA ALA A 123 9.87 -0.82 -12.68
C ALA A 123 8.73 -1.39 -11.82
N VAL A 124 8.28 -2.62 -12.08
CA VAL A 124 7.26 -3.29 -11.26
C VAL A 124 7.77 -3.59 -9.86
N LYS A 125 9.03 -4.00 -9.71
CA LYS A 125 9.66 -4.21 -8.40
C LYS A 125 9.70 -2.90 -7.60
N LEU A 126 10.12 -1.79 -8.21
CA LEU A 126 10.13 -0.48 -7.55
C LEU A 126 8.71 -0.06 -7.15
N MET A 127 7.74 -0.23 -8.05
CA MET A 127 6.32 0.04 -7.76
C MET A 127 5.83 -0.77 -6.54
N ALA A 128 6.14 -2.06 -6.49
CA ALA A 128 5.74 -2.92 -5.37
C ALA A 128 6.38 -2.49 -4.05
N LEU A 129 7.68 -2.13 -4.06
CA LEU A 129 8.38 -1.62 -2.88
C LEU A 129 7.80 -0.28 -2.40
N THR A 130 7.47 0.63 -3.33
CA THR A 130 6.81 1.89 -2.98
C THR A 130 5.41 1.67 -2.41
N GLY A 131 4.63 0.75 -3.01
CA GLY A 131 3.31 0.37 -2.49
C GLY A 131 3.39 -0.22 -1.08
N LEU A 132 4.35 -1.12 -0.83
CA LEU A 132 4.63 -1.67 0.50
C LEU A 132 4.96 -0.55 1.50
N ALA A 133 5.88 0.35 1.15
CA ALA A 133 6.26 1.45 2.04
C ALA A 133 5.05 2.33 2.41
N LEU A 134 4.18 2.64 1.44
CA LEU A 134 2.97 3.42 1.70
C LEU A 134 1.95 2.67 2.55
N LEU A 135 1.81 1.35 2.38
CA LEU A 135 0.96 0.53 3.24
C LEU A 135 1.44 0.54 4.69
N LEU A 136 2.76 0.41 4.91
CA LEU A 136 3.34 0.48 6.25
C LEU A 136 3.15 1.86 6.88
N ILE A 137 3.31 2.94 6.10
CA ILE A 137 3.04 4.30 6.59
C ILE A 137 1.56 4.45 6.96
N ALA A 138 0.66 3.92 6.14
CA ALA A 138 -0.78 3.95 6.40
C ALA A 138 -1.15 3.14 7.65
N SER A 139 -0.57 1.96 7.86
CA SER A 139 -0.84 1.15 9.05
C SER A 139 -0.35 1.84 10.32
N MET A 140 0.87 2.40 10.30
CA MET A 140 1.38 3.20 11.42
C MET A 140 0.48 4.41 11.70
N GLY A 141 -0.01 5.10 10.67
CA GLY A 141 -0.97 6.18 10.83
C GLY A 141 -2.28 5.73 11.48
N ALA A 142 -2.77 4.53 11.13
CA ALA A 142 -3.95 3.94 11.75
C ALA A 142 -3.72 3.59 13.22
N ASP A 143 -2.55 3.08 13.60
CA ASP A 143 -2.23 2.76 14.99
C ASP A 143 -2.10 4.00 15.87
N VAL A 144 -1.49 5.06 15.33
CA VAL A 144 -1.46 6.37 16.00
C VAL A 144 -2.88 6.86 16.21
N ALA A 145 -3.74 6.80 15.19
CA ALA A 145 -5.14 7.19 15.32
C ALA A 145 -5.87 6.33 16.38
N LYS A 146 -5.67 5.02 16.39
CA LYS A 146 -6.21 4.10 17.39
C LYS A 146 -5.79 4.49 18.81
N GLY A 147 -4.51 4.78 19.00
CA GLY A 147 -3.97 5.22 20.30
C GLY A 147 -4.62 6.51 20.78
N LEU A 148 -4.74 7.51 19.90
CA LEU A 148 -5.35 8.80 20.21
C LEU A 148 -6.85 8.68 20.49
N ILE A 149 -7.60 7.94 19.67
CA ILE A 149 -9.05 7.78 19.77
C ILE A 149 -9.43 7.05 21.07
N PHE A 150 -8.70 5.98 21.42
CA PHE A 150 -9.00 5.18 22.61
C PHE A 150 -8.18 5.57 23.86
N GLY A 151 -7.35 6.61 23.79
CA GLY A 151 -6.50 7.05 24.91
C GLY A 151 -5.49 6.00 25.37
N ARG A 152 -4.95 5.19 24.45
CA ARG A 152 -3.99 4.12 24.76
C ARG A 152 -2.55 4.63 24.71
N SER A 153 -1.68 4.08 25.56
CA SER A 153 -0.23 4.29 25.46
C SER A 153 0.36 3.49 24.28
N PHE A 154 1.54 3.91 23.82
CA PHE A 154 2.29 3.24 22.75
C PHE A 154 3.46 2.43 23.34
N THR A 155 3.71 1.24 22.78
CA THR A 155 4.86 0.39 23.09
C THR A 155 5.53 -0.08 21.79
N PHE A 156 6.75 -0.62 21.90
CA PHE A 156 7.56 -1.14 20.79
C PHE A 156 8.06 -2.56 21.09
#